data_AF-A0A0Q9TFJ4-F1
#
_entry.id   AF-A0A0Q9TFJ4-F1
#
_cell.length_a   1.000
_cell.length_b   1.000
_cell.length_c   1.000
_cell.angle_alpha   90.00
_cell.angle_beta   90.00
_cell.angle_gamma   90.00
#
_symmetry.space_group_name_H-M   'P 1'
#
loop_
_entity.id
_entity.type
_entity.pdbx_description
1 polymer ?
#
loop_
_entity_poly.entity_id
_entity_poly.type
_entity_poly.pdbx_seq_one_letter_code
_entity_poly.pdbx_strand_id
1 'polypeptide(L)'
;MLKLPCPLEPPLIEFDSIHVNSISDASGIFIGTNTQVNWSTSGKTNNGLGEIDGDHNYVLYNINTVYDNDIIDAPYTKGDLIIGRV
;
A
#
# COMPACT_ATOMS: atom_id res chain seq x y z
N MET A 1 51.18 3.63 3.06
CA MET A 1 49.77 3.63 2.61
C MET A 1 48.96 2.94 3.71
N LEU A 2 48.26 3.70 4.54
CA LEU A 2 47.37 3.15 5.57
C LEU A 2 46.18 2.51 4.85
N LYS A 3 46.05 1.18 4.92
CA LYS A 3 44.78 0.52 4.61
C LYS A 3 43.78 0.98 5.67
N LEU A 4 42.90 1.91 5.32
CA LEU A 4 41.69 2.15 6.09
C LEU A 4 40.94 0.81 6.15
N PRO A 5 40.54 0.32 7.33
CA PRO A 5 39.74 -0.89 7.40
C PRO A 5 38.49 -0.66 6.56
N CYS A 6 38.25 -1.58 5.61
CA CYS A 6 36.95 -1.69 4.94
C CYS A 6 35.88 -1.63 6.02
N PRO A 7 34.81 -0.83 5.87
CA PRO A 7 33.76 -0.78 6.87
C PRO A 7 33.30 -2.22 7.12
N LEU A 8 33.20 -2.56 8.42
CA LEU A 8 32.65 -3.82 8.92
C LEU A 8 31.40 -4.13 8.09
N GLU A 9 31.31 -5.38 7.62
CA GLU A 9 30.21 -5.85 6.78
C GLU A 9 28.87 -5.29 7.27
N PRO A 10 27.98 -4.88 6.35
CA PRO A 10 26.68 -4.33 6.75
C PRO A 10 26.03 -5.26 7.77
N PRO A 11 25.31 -4.71 8.77
CA PRO A 11 24.72 -5.54 9.82
C PRO A 11 23.89 -6.65 9.18
N LEU A 12 24.22 -7.90 9.52
CA LEU A 12 23.49 -9.08 9.09
C LEU A 12 22.08 -9.01 9.69
N ILE A 13 21.08 -8.90 8.84
CA ILE A 13 19.67 -8.92 9.22
C ILE A 13 19.13 -10.30 8.87
N GLU A 14 19.00 -11.16 9.86
CA GLU A 14 18.43 -12.51 9.74
C GLU A 14 17.11 -12.57 10.49
N PHE A 15 16.08 -13.03 9.80
CA PHE A 15 14.79 -13.37 10.39
C PHE A 15 14.57 -14.87 10.24
N ASP A 16 13.99 -15.50 11.25
CA ASP A 16 13.48 -16.87 11.14
C ASP A 16 12.28 -16.92 10.18
N SER A 17 11.31 -16.00 10.34
CA SER A 17 10.26 -15.79 9.35
C SER A 17 9.65 -14.38 9.43
N ILE A 18 9.07 -13.93 8.32
CA ILE A 18 8.17 -12.79 8.28
C ILE A 18 6.82 -13.34 7.87
N HIS A 19 5.87 -13.34 8.80
CA HIS A 19 4.53 -13.85 8.57
C HIS A 19 3.56 -12.68 8.41
N VAL A 20 3.01 -12.52 7.20
CA VAL A 20 2.00 -11.49 6.91
C VAL A 20 0.71 -12.19 6.55
N ASN A 21 -0.26 -12.07 7.46
CA ASN A 21 -1.58 -12.67 7.30
C ASN A 21 -2.44 -11.90 6.29
N SER A 22 -2.36 -10.57 6.30
CA SER A 22 -3.01 -9.72 5.31
C SER A 22 -2.27 -8.39 5.18
N ILE A 23 -2.29 -7.87 3.97
CA ILE A 23 -1.76 -6.56 3.58
C ILE A 23 -2.62 -6.08 2.42
N SER A 24 -3.08 -4.84 2.48
CA SER A 24 -3.97 -4.27 1.45
C SER A 24 -3.54 -2.85 1.11
N ASP A 25 -3.98 -2.37 -0.05
CA ASP A 25 -3.84 -1.01 -0.60
C ASP A 25 -2.58 -0.23 -0.21
N ALA A 26 -1.72 0.04 -1.20
CA ALA A 26 -0.55 0.92 -1.04
C ALA A 26 0.38 0.52 0.12
N SER A 27 0.55 -0.78 0.28
CA SER A 27 1.34 -1.35 1.35
C SER A 27 2.56 -2.09 0.81
N GLY A 28 3.56 -2.28 1.64
CA GLY A 28 4.77 -3.03 1.30
C GLY A 28 5.55 -3.42 2.54
N ILE A 29 6.34 -4.48 2.41
CA ILE A 29 7.22 -5.00 3.46
C ILE A 29 8.65 -4.73 3.01
N PHE A 30 9.40 -3.95 3.78
CA PHE A 30 10.74 -3.51 3.39
C PHE A 30 11.75 -3.88 4.46
N ILE A 31 12.85 -4.52 4.02
CA ILE A 31 13.89 -5.07 4.89
C ILE A 31 15.25 -4.58 4.41
N GLY A 32 16.13 -4.24 5.34
CA GLY A 32 17.45 -3.67 5.03
C GLY A 32 17.40 -2.19 4.68
N THR A 33 18.44 -1.69 4.00
CA THR A 33 18.53 -0.28 3.62
C THR A 33 17.63 0.02 2.43
N ASN A 34 16.55 0.76 2.65
CA ASN A 34 15.56 1.08 1.63
C ASN A 34 15.32 2.59 1.52
N THR A 35 15.12 3.07 0.30
CA THR A 35 14.67 4.44 0.00
C THR A 35 13.40 4.35 -0.84
N GLN A 36 12.24 4.52 -0.21
CA GLN A 36 10.95 4.55 -0.88
C GLN A 36 10.56 5.99 -1.14
N VAL A 37 10.49 6.40 -2.41
CA VAL A 37 10.16 7.76 -2.82
C VAL A 37 9.07 7.74 -3.87
N ASN A 38 8.29 8.82 -3.94
CA ASN A 38 7.24 9.04 -4.94
C ASN A 38 6.11 8.00 -4.92
N TRP A 39 5.84 7.42 -3.75
CA TRP A 39 4.65 6.60 -3.54
C TRP A 39 3.40 7.47 -3.68
N SER A 40 2.50 7.05 -4.53
CA SER A 40 1.20 7.66 -4.71
C SER A 40 0.23 6.55 -5.01
N THR A 41 -0.80 6.46 -4.19
CA THR A 41 -1.94 5.58 -4.41
C THR A 41 -3.18 6.44 -4.54
N SER A 42 -4.15 5.95 -5.26
CA SER A 42 -5.47 6.53 -5.29
C SER A 42 -6.46 5.41 -5.53
N GLY A 43 -7.51 5.36 -4.74
CA GLY A 43 -8.47 4.29 -4.79
C GLY A 43 -9.82 4.80 -4.37
N LYS A 44 -10.84 4.42 -5.13
CA LYS A 44 -12.23 4.57 -4.74
C LYS A 44 -12.82 3.19 -4.66
N THR A 45 -13.58 2.97 -3.60
CA THR A 45 -14.26 1.72 -3.35
C THR A 45 -15.72 2.01 -3.06
N ASN A 46 -16.59 1.28 -3.74
CA ASN A 46 -18.04 1.37 -3.58
C ASN A 46 -18.56 -0.03 -3.27
N ASN A 47 -18.29 -0.49 -2.04
CA ASN A 47 -18.63 -1.85 -1.67
C ASN A 47 -19.97 -1.88 -0.95
N GLY A 48 -20.89 -2.72 -1.45
CA GLY A 48 -22.20 -2.90 -0.81
C GLY A 48 -22.07 -3.71 0.47
N LEU A 49 -21.54 -4.93 0.36
CA LEU A 49 -21.29 -5.81 1.52
C LEU A 49 -19.88 -5.63 2.10
N GLY A 50 -18.91 -5.25 1.26
CA GLY A 50 -17.52 -5.19 1.69
C GLY A 50 -16.85 -6.57 1.72
N GLU A 51 -15.73 -6.62 2.43
CA GLU A 51 -14.91 -7.81 2.60
C GLU A 51 -15.37 -8.61 3.83
N ILE A 52 -15.34 -9.94 3.69
CA ILE A 52 -15.59 -10.89 4.77
C ILE A 52 -14.39 -11.83 4.77
N ASP A 53 -13.56 -11.73 5.79
CA ASP A 53 -12.31 -12.49 5.86
C ASP A 53 -12.16 -13.21 7.22
N GLY A 54 -11.41 -14.30 7.23
CA GLY A 54 -11.25 -15.22 8.36
C GLY A 54 -12.23 -16.40 8.37
N ASP A 55 -12.15 -17.21 9.43
CA ASP A 55 -12.87 -18.48 9.53
C ASP A 55 -14.25 -18.33 10.20
N HIS A 56 -15.18 -19.23 9.83
CA HIS A 56 -16.54 -19.32 10.40
C HIS A 56 -17.42 -18.07 10.20
N ASN A 57 -17.24 -17.37 9.08
CA ASN A 57 -18.08 -16.25 8.71
C ASN A 57 -19.43 -16.70 8.13
N TYR A 58 -20.52 -16.13 8.65
CA TYR A 58 -21.88 -16.37 8.15
C TYR A 58 -22.54 -15.05 7.80
N VAL A 59 -23.02 -14.96 6.56
CA VAL A 59 -23.63 -13.73 6.04
C VAL A 59 -24.96 -14.10 5.39
N LEU A 60 -26.05 -13.86 6.12
CA LEU A 60 -27.40 -14.31 5.76
C LEU A 60 -28.37 -13.15 5.62
N TYR A 61 -29.26 -13.23 4.63
CA TYR A 61 -30.34 -12.26 4.33
C TYR A 61 -29.88 -10.82 4.01
N ASN A 62 -28.67 -10.65 3.47
CA ASN A 62 -28.15 -9.33 3.14
C ASN A 62 -28.66 -8.86 1.78
N ILE A 63 -29.21 -7.64 1.75
CA ILE A 63 -29.55 -6.91 0.53
C ILE A 63 -28.69 -5.65 0.56
N ASN A 64 -27.81 -5.52 -0.43
CA ASN A 64 -26.90 -4.38 -0.53
C ASN A 64 -27.17 -3.64 -1.83
N THR A 65 -27.33 -2.32 -1.74
CA THR A 65 -27.43 -1.44 -2.90
C THR A 65 -26.33 -0.41 -2.80
N VAL A 66 -25.52 -0.33 -3.84
CA VAL A 66 -24.56 0.73 -4.03
C VAL A 66 -25.12 1.64 -5.10
N TYR A 67 -25.41 2.88 -4.74
CA TYR A 67 -25.88 3.90 -5.67
C TYR A 67 -24.92 5.08 -5.62
N ASP A 68 -24.16 5.22 -6.69
CA ASP A 68 -23.11 6.20 -6.83
C ASP A 68 -23.26 6.82 -8.21
N ASN A 69 -24.00 7.92 -8.28
CA ASN A 69 -24.45 8.51 -9.53
C ASN A 69 -23.79 9.88 -9.75
N ASP A 70 -22.47 9.87 -9.63
CA ASP A 70 -21.63 11.04 -9.76
C ASP A 70 -21.33 11.31 -11.25
N ILE A 71 -21.29 12.59 -11.63
CA ILE A 71 -20.95 13.02 -13.00
C ILE A 71 -19.44 12.88 -13.27
N ILE A 72 -18.62 13.12 -12.24
CA ILE A 72 -17.17 12.89 -12.27
C ILE A 72 -16.82 12.17 -10.98
N ASP A 73 -16.31 10.95 -11.15
CA ASP A 73 -15.97 10.08 -10.05
C ASP A 73 -14.44 9.93 -9.91
N ALA A 74 -13.95 10.02 -8.69
CA ALA A 74 -12.54 9.78 -8.34
C ALA A 74 -11.49 10.45 -9.27
N PRO A 75 -11.53 11.80 -9.49
CA PRO A 75 -10.56 12.46 -10.36
C PRO A 75 -9.20 12.60 -9.65
N TYR A 76 -8.39 11.55 -9.70
CA TYR A 76 -7.07 11.57 -9.11
C TYR A 76 -6.07 12.32 -10.00
N THR A 77 -5.38 13.27 -9.40
CA THR A 77 -4.24 13.95 -10.03
C THR A 77 -2.98 13.53 -9.28
N LYS A 78 -1.98 13.00 -9.99
CA LYS A 78 -0.61 13.05 -9.45
C LYS A 78 -0.22 14.52 -9.36
N GLY A 79 0.42 14.92 -8.26
CA GLY A 79 0.93 16.27 -8.03
C GLY A 79 2.04 16.73 -9.00
N ASP A 80 1.91 16.47 -10.30
CA ASP A 80 2.67 17.09 -11.39
C ASP A 80 1.77 17.99 -12.26
N LEU A 81 0.71 18.54 -11.67
CA LEU A 81 0.02 19.67 -12.28
C LEU A 81 0.91 20.92 -12.14
N ILE A 82 1.97 21.02 -12.95
CA ILE A 82 2.68 22.29 -13.18
C ILE A 82 1.79 23.16 -14.09
N ILE A 83 0.65 23.63 -13.56
CA ILE A 83 -0.05 24.77 -14.16
C ILE A 83 0.63 26.01 -13.58
N GLY A 84 1.67 26.49 -14.28
CA GLY A 84 2.40 27.68 -13.83
C GLY A 84 3.78 27.92 -14.42
N ARG A 85 4.23 27.20 -15.47
CA ARG A 85 5.38 27.66 -16.27
C ARG A 85 4.88 28.27 -17.57
N VAL A 86 4.58 29.57 -17.49
CA VAL A 86 4.76 30.51 -18.61
C VAL A 86 6.20 31.00 -18.53
#